data_AF-I3IHF7-F1
#
_entry.id   AF-I3IHF7-F1
#
_cell.length_a   1.000
_cell.length_b   1.000
_cell.length_c   1.000
_cell.angle_alpha   90.00
_cell.angle_beta   90.00
_cell.angle_gamma   90.00
#
_symmetry.space_group_name_H-M   'P 1'
#
loop_
_entity.id
_entity.type
_entity.pdbx_description
1 polymer ?
#
loop_
_entity_poly.entity_id
_entity_poly.type
_entity_poly.pdbx_seq_one_letter_code
_entity_poly.pdbx_strand_id
1 'polypeptide(L)' 'MRKEYDFSKAEQGKFYRPIEKLEIPIYLDKKVKEFFMKKALGKNVKLDKVINNILRKEMEILKEIEK' A
#
# COMPACT_ATOMS: atom_id res chain seq x y z
N MET A 1 -11.41 -2.78 -28.92
CA MET A 1 -12.38 -1.76 -28.46
C MET A 1 -13.73 -2.05 -29.10
N ARG A 2 -14.86 -1.79 -28.40
CA ARG A 2 -16.19 -1.92 -29.02
C ARG A 2 -16.48 -0.70 -29.89
N LYS A 3 -17.33 -0.87 -30.91
CA LYS A 3 -17.76 0.23 -31.79
C LYS A 3 -18.64 1.25 -31.06
N GLU A 4 -19.46 0.79 -30.11
CA GLU A 4 -20.38 1.62 -29.34
C GLU A 4 -20.40 1.18 -27.87
N TYR A 5 -20.66 2.14 -26.99
CA TYR A 5 -20.77 1.98 -25.54
C TYR A 5 -22.02 2.70 -25.05
N ASP A 6 -22.80 2.03 -24.20
CA ASP A 6 -23.98 2.62 -23.55
C ASP A 6 -23.54 3.37 -22.28
N PHE A 7 -23.79 4.67 -22.26
CA PHE A 7 -23.51 5.57 -21.13
C PHE A 7 -24.78 6.05 -20.42
N SER A 8 -25.95 5.45 -20.68
CA SER A 8 -27.24 5.84 -20.07
C SER A 8 -27.24 5.83 -18.54
N LYS A 9 -26.35 5.03 -17.91
CA LYS A 9 -26.13 4.95 -16.46
C LYS A 9 -24.79 5.51 -16.02
N ALA A 10 -24.13 6.31 -16.85
CA ALA A 10 -22.84 6.88 -16.52
C ALA A 10 -23.00 8.00 -15.47
N GLU A 11 -22.06 8.04 -14.53
CA GLU A 11 -21.97 9.07 -13.50
C GLU A 11 -20.74 9.94 -13.77
N GLN A 12 -20.93 11.25 -13.93
CA GLN A 12 -19.82 12.18 -14.09
C GLN A 12 -18.92 12.14 -12.84
N GLY A 13 -17.62 11.97 -13.05
CA GLY A 13 -16.65 11.98 -11.96
C GLY A 13 -16.65 10.73 -11.06
N LYS A 14 -17.32 9.63 -11.45
CA LYS A 14 -17.38 8.37 -10.66
C LYS A 14 -16.01 7.87 -10.18
N PHE A 15 -14.97 8.05 -11.01
CA PHE A 15 -13.60 7.63 -10.73
C PHE A 15 -12.66 8.79 -10.41
N TYR A 16 -13.16 10.03 -10.40
CA TYR A 16 -12.35 11.20 -10.05
C TYR A 16 -11.96 11.10 -8.57
N ARG A 17 -10.67 11.27 -8.29
CA ARG A 17 -10.13 11.38 -6.94
C ARG A 17 -9.32 12.67 -6.86
N PRO A 18 -9.63 13.56 -5.89
CA PRO A 18 -8.77 14.69 -5.57
C PRO A 18 -7.34 14.23 -5.29
N ILE A 19 -6.36 15.04 -5.69
CA ILE A 19 -4.95 14.70 -5.53
C ILE A 19 -4.57 14.49 -4.07
N GLU A 20 -5.19 15.23 -3.12
CA GLU A 20 -4.91 15.07 -1.69
C GLU A 20 -5.41 13.72 -1.13
N LYS A 21 -6.27 13.02 -1.87
CA LYS A 21 -6.80 11.69 -1.49
C LYS A 21 -6.07 10.55 -2.21
N LEU A 22 -5.07 10.84 -3.04
CA LEU A 22 -4.28 9.80 -3.70
C LEU A 22 -3.26 9.23 -2.71
N GLU A 23 -3.41 7.95 -2.38
CA GLU A 23 -2.40 7.19 -1.64
C GLU A 23 -1.28 6.82 -2.61
N ILE A 24 -0.09 7.39 -2.41
CA ILE A 24 1.08 7.10 -3.24
C ILE A 24 1.70 5.78 -2.75
N PRO A 25 1.80 4.75 -3.60
CA PRO A 25 2.43 3.50 -3.19
C PRO A 25 3.93 3.71 -2.97
N ILE A 26 4.43 3.19 -1.85
CA ILE A 26 5.87 3.14 -1.57
C ILE A 26 6.40 1.79 -2.04
N TYR A 27 7.34 1.82 -2.98
CA TYR A 27 8.01 0.61 -3.45
C TYR A 27 9.17 0.25 -2.51
N LEU A 28 9.23 -1.03 -2.14
CA LEU A 28 10.38 -1.57 -1.44
C LEU A 28 11.45 -1.97 -2.45
N ASP A 29 12.71 -1.75 -2.08
CA ASP A 29 13.84 -2.29 -2.81
C ASP A 29 13.71 -3.80 -3.00
N LYS A 30 14.19 -4.30 -4.14
CA LYS A 30 14.05 -5.71 -4.52
C LYS A 30 14.55 -6.67 -3.42
N LYS A 31 15.75 -6.41 -2.89
CA LYS A 31 16.34 -7.23 -1.82
C LYS A 31 15.53 -7.20 -0.53
N VAL A 32 15.03 -6.02 -0.14
CA VAL A 32 14.20 -5.81 1.05
C VAL A 32 12.88 -6.57 0.92
N LYS A 33 12.21 -6.41 -0.24
CA LYS A 33 10.97 -7.10 -0.55
C LYS A 33 11.14 -8.62 -0.49
N GLU A 34 12.16 -9.16 -1.15
CA GLU A 34 12.43 -10.61 -1.18
C GLU A 34 12.66 -11.17 0.23
N PHE A 35 13.44 -10.46 1.06
CA PHE A 35 13.71 -10.86 2.43
C PHE A 35 12.43 -10.95 3.28
N PHE A 36 11.63 -9.89 3.29
CA PHE A 36 10.42 -9.86 4.10
C PHE A 36 9.31 -10.77 3.54
N MET A 37 9.26 -10.96 2.23
CA MET A 37 8.29 -11.86 1.60
C MET A 37 8.57 -13.32 1.99
N LYS A 38 9.84 -13.75 2.02
CA LYS A 38 10.21 -15.09 2.54
C LYS A 38 9.77 -15.29 4.00
N LYS A 39 9.99 -14.29 4.85
CA LYS A 39 9.56 -14.34 6.26
C LYS A 39 8.03 -14.35 6.42
N ALA A 40 7.32 -13.60 5.59
CA ALA A 40 5.87 -13.53 5.60
C ALA A 40 5.26 -14.88 5.20
N LEU A 41 5.78 -15.49 4.13
CA LEU A 41 5.39 -16.83 3.68
C LEU A 41 5.62 -17.90 4.75
N GLY A 42 6.79 -17.90 5.40
CA GLY A 42 7.11 -18.85 6.46
C GLY A 42 6.21 -18.76 7.70
N LYS A 43 5.51 -17.63 7.89
CA LYS A 43 4.56 -17.42 9.00
C LYS A 43 3.09 -17.44 8.54
N ASN A 44 2.81 -17.66 7.26
CA ASN A 44 1.47 -17.54 6.65
C ASN A 44 0.79 -16.19 6.96
N VAL A 45 1.57 -15.10 6.90
CA VAL A 45 1.09 -13.73 7.13
C VAL A 45 1.29 -12.92 5.86
N LYS A 46 0.42 -11.94 5.60
CA LYS A 46 0.60 -11.03 4.47
C LYS A 46 1.79 -10.09 4.66
N LEU A 47 2.48 -9.74 3.57
CA LEU A 47 3.64 -8.86 3.58
C LEU A 47 3.32 -7.47 4.17
N ASP A 48 2.15 -6.91 3.86
CA ASP A 48 1.71 -5.60 4.38
C ASP A 48 1.68 -5.58 5.91
N LYS A 49 1.17 -6.65 6.53
CA LYS A 49 1.08 -6.76 7.98
C LYS A 49 2.46 -6.87 8.61
N VAL A 50 3.39 -7.59 7.97
CA VAL A 50 4.78 -7.71 8.44
C VAL A 50 5.48 -6.35 8.41
N ILE A 51 5.43 -5.65 7.27
CA ILE A 51 6.11 -4.36 7.10
C ILE A 51 5.52 -3.31 8.05
N ASN A 52 4.20 -3.17 8.11
CA ASN A 52 3.56 -2.20 9.01
C ASN A 52 3.89 -2.47 10.48
N ASN A 53 3.97 -3.73 10.90
CA ASN A 53 4.33 -4.05 12.28
C ASN A 53 5.78 -3.67 12.60
N ILE A 54 6.69 -3.83 11.66
CA ILE A 54 8.10 -3.41 11.83
C ILE A 54 8.19 -1.89 11.91
N LEU A 55 7.55 -1.18 10.97
CA LEU A 55 7.57 0.28 10.95
C LEU A 55 6.95 0.90 12.21
N ARG A 56 5.86 0.32 12.74
CA ARG A 56 5.27 0.78 14.02
C ARG A 56 6.24 0.66 15.19
N LYS A 57 6.96 -0.45 15.29
CA LYS A 57 7.98 -0.64 16.33
C LYS A 57 9.12 0.35 16.18
N GLU A 58 9.57 0.61 14.96
CA GLU A 58 10.59 1.62 14.71
C GLU A 58 10.12 3.02 15.13
N MET A 59 8.86 3.37 14.84
CA MET A 59 8.27 4.64 15.30
C MET A 59 8.22 4.74 16.83
N GLU A 60 7.97 3.64 17.54
CA GLU A 60 7.99 3.62 19.01
C GLU A 60 9.40 3.89 19.54
N ILE A 61 10.41 3.21 19.01
CA ILE A 61 11.82 3.39 19.39
C ILE A 61 12.27 4.84 19.13
N LEU A 62 11.97 5.39 17.96
CA LEU A 62 12.35 6.77 17.62
C LEU A 62 11.72 7.79 18.57
N LYS A 63 10.45 7.61 18.93
CA LYS A 63 9.75 8.49 19.89
C LYS A 63 10.34 8.43 21.30
N GLU A 64 10.92 7.30 21.70
CA GLU A 64 11.58 7.17 23.00
C GLU A 64 12.94 7.85 23.03
N ILE A 65 13.68 7.84 21.91
CA ILE A 65 14.99 8.48 21.79
C ILE A 65 14.85 10.02 21.70
N GLU A 66 13.78 10.52 21.11
CA GLU A 66 13.50 11.96 20.97
C GLU A 66 12.97 12.64 22.25
N LYS A 67 12.71 11.86 23.32
CA LYS A 67 12.31 12.37 24.65
C LYS A 67 13.51 12.75 25.51
#